data_AF-A0A096M574-F1
#
_entry.id   AF-A0A096M574-F1
#
_cell.length_a   1.000
_cell.length_b   1.000
_cell.length_c   1.000
_cell.angle_alpha   90.00
_cell.angle_beta   90.00
_cell.angle_gamma   90.00
#
_symmetry.space_group_name_H-M   'P 1'
#
loop_
_entity.id
_entity.type
_entity.pdbx_description
1 polymer ?
#
loop_
_entity_poly.entity_id
_entity_poly.type
_entity_poly.pdbx_seq_one_letter_code
_entity_poly.pdbx_strand_id
1 'polypeptide(L)'
;MLMSQEEKKKENISQSRHRFCSSCTFKTLTPCLFLVSLRTSRFLMPILQDGFPFVQKSPRTLECYVHNLLRLTVYVPSIRRDVLELIVGQLLKLDVSASREEIEEAEENQNQSQNQDQPEEGLFDMDEDMTAEQPHRTNMMAHPVAERLDTLMVVLMAYIRDICNVDGSFHAERTKELYKDLLSVFDKLILPTHASGHVQYTLFYLCSFKLALAEAFLDHLWKVLQNPTQPAILRQAAAGYMGSFMARAKFVPVLTVRACLDLLLTWIHAYIDSQDSSGRQVCCDISLHGPFYAACQAVFYTLVFRHRAMLEANMKKGLEYLQSLNLERLVMCQLNPLKVCLPSVTSMFAAITRKYQVVFCYTIIERNNRQVLPVVRSSAGGDGVTTNTNPLDSFFPFDPYLLKRSGQLIEPLYQAWDDLAETDLLPPKTAQQAQKEDEDDFLSGETPHGDAMLGLTPSSYGSNVCSPNSVGSPPTAQHRAFKF
;
A
#
# COMPACT_ATOMS: atom_id res chain seq x y z
N MET A 1 17.16 -23.73 30.80
CA MET A 1 16.10 -24.77 30.86
C MET A 1 14.80 -24.29 31.49
N LEU A 2 14.82 -23.37 32.46
CA LEU A 2 13.60 -22.85 33.12
C LEU A 2 12.72 -21.95 32.21
N MET A 3 13.30 -21.05 31.41
CA MET A 3 12.52 -20.14 30.54
C MET A 3 11.53 -20.85 29.59
N SER A 4 11.91 -22.02 29.04
CA SER A 4 11.04 -22.80 28.13
C SER A 4 9.81 -23.40 28.82
N GLN A 5 9.80 -23.55 30.15
CA GLN A 5 8.60 -23.98 30.87
C GLN A 5 7.62 -22.83 31.08
N GLU A 6 8.11 -21.60 31.19
CA GLU A 6 7.27 -20.44 31.51
C GLU A 6 6.48 -19.94 30.29
N GLU A 7 7.08 -19.97 29.10
CA GLU A 7 6.37 -19.77 27.83
C GLU A 7 5.28 -20.83 27.62
N LYS A 8 5.62 -22.11 27.77
CA LYS A 8 4.64 -23.23 27.70
C LYS A 8 3.53 -23.12 28.75
N LYS A 9 3.79 -22.47 29.89
CA LYS A 9 2.80 -22.23 30.95
C LYS A 9 1.89 -21.04 30.61
N LYS A 10 2.44 -19.94 30.07
CA LYS A 10 1.66 -18.79 29.55
C LYS A 10 0.77 -19.20 28.38
N GLU A 11 1.30 -20.00 27.46
CA GLU A 11 0.56 -20.56 26.32
C GLU A 11 -0.58 -21.49 26.79
N ASN A 12 -0.32 -22.38 27.75
CA ASN A 12 -1.37 -23.23 28.36
C ASN A 12 -2.42 -22.43 29.14
N ILE A 13 -2.07 -21.34 29.81
CA ILE A 13 -3.03 -20.51 30.56
C ILE A 13 -3.93 -19.70 29.61
N SER A 14 -3.36 -19.16 28.53
CA SER A 14 -4.13 -18.55 27.44
C SER A 14 -5.10 -19.57 26.83
N GLN A 15 -4.58 -20.71 26.36
CA GLN A 15 -5.40 -21.79 25.81
C GLN A 15 -6.46 -22.31 26.80
N SER A 16 -6.18 -22.34 28.11
CA SER A 16 -7.15 -22.80 29.12
C SER A 16 -8.27 -21.79 29.35
N ARG A 17 -7.99 -20.48 29.33
CA ARG A 17 -9.01 -19.44 29.42
C ARG A 17 -9.87 -19.37 28.15
N HIS A 18 -9.28 -19.50 26.96
CA HIS A 18 -10.03 -19.66 25.70
C HIS A 18 -10.89 -20.93 25.68
N ARG A 19 -10.38 -22.06 26.20
CA ARG A 19 -11.17 -23.30 26.36
C ARG A 19 -12.38 -23.09 27.28
N PHE A 20 -12.24 -22.35 28.39
CA PHE A 20 -13.34 -22.19 29.36
C PHE A 20 -14.52 -21.38 28.80
N CYS A 21 -14.24 -20.23 28.15
CA CYS A 21 -15.29 -19.43 27.51
C CYS A 21 -15.93 -20.16 26.31
N SER A 22 -15.12 -20.87 25.51
CA SER A 22 -15.63 -21.68 24.39
C SER A 22 -16.47 -22.88 24.85
N SER A 23 -16.19 -23.47 26.02
CA SER A 23 -16.83 -24.72 26.45
C SER A 23 -18.34 -24.57 26.70
N CYS A 24 -18.76 -23.48 27.34
CA CYS A 24 -20.16 -23.34 27.79
C CYS A 24 -21.15 -23.07 26.64
N THR A 25 -20.78 -22.24 25.66
CA THR A 25 -21.67 -21.96 24.51
C THR A 25 -21.61 -23.06 23.45
N PHE A 26 -20.42 -23.64 23.23
CA PHE A 26 -20.22 -24.64 22.17
C PHE A 26 -20.79 -26.01 22.54
N LYS A 27 -20.69 -26.46 23.81
CA LYS A 27 -21.28 -27.74 24.27
C LYS A 27 -22.79 -27.84 24.05
N THR A 28 -23.50 -26.72 24.02
CA THR A 28 -24.95 -26.65 23.76
C THR A 28 -25.26 -26.68 22.26
N LEU A 29 -24.33 -26.23 21.42
CA LEU A 29 -24.47 -26.20 19.95
C LEU A 29 -24.05 -27.51 19.27
N THR A 30 -23.03 -28.23 19.79
CA THR A 30 -22.57 -29.49 19.18
C THR A 30 -23.67 -30.55 19.00
N PRO A 31 -24.55 -30.81 19.99
CA PRO A 31 -25.64 -31.79 19.84
C PRO A 31 -26.66 -31.35 18.78
N CYS A 32 -26.99 -30.05 18.76
CA CYS A 32 -27.91 -29.47 17.78
C CYS A 32 -27.35 -29.56 16.36
N LEU A 33 -26.07 -29.22 16.15
CA LEU A 33 -25.41 -29.31 14.85
C LEU A 33 -25.33 -30.75 14.31
N PHE A 34 -25.13 -31.75 15.18
CA PHE A 34 -25.16 -33.16 14.78
C PHE A 34 -26.56 -33.64 14.34
N LEU A 35 -27.63 -33.18 15.02
CA LEU A 35 -29.02 -33.49 14.64
C LEU A 35 -29.48 -32.79 13.36
N VAL A 36 -28.83 -31.68 12.99
CA VAL A 36 -29.27 -30.73 11.96
C VAL A 36 -28.66 -31.02 10.57
N SER A 37 -28.12 -32.24 10.36
CA SER A 37 -27.31 -32.61 9.20
C SER A 37 -27.98 -32.42 7.82
N LEU A 38 -27.14 -32.02 6.85
CA LEU A 38 -27.34 -32.02 5.38
C LEU A 38 -28.45 -31.17 4.73
N ARG A 39 -29.56 -30.82 5.40
CA ARG A 39 -30.63 -29.98 4.78
C ARG A 39 -30.63 -28.51 5.17
N THR A 40 -29.78 -28.09 6.09
CA THR A 40 -29.91 -26.82 6.82
C THR A 40 -28.79 -25.81 6.57
N SER A 41 -27.72 -26.17 5.85
CA SER A 41 -26.61 -25.25 5.56
C SER A 41 -27.06 -23.93 4.91
N ARG A 42 -28.09 -24.01 4.06
CA ARG A 42 -28.76 -22.84 3.45
C ARG A 42 -29.46 -21.91 4.44
N PHE A 43 -29.97 -22.44 5.55
CA PHE A 43 -30.62 -21.67 6.61
C PHE A 43 -29.64 -21.23 7.70
N LEU A 44 -28.52 -21.96 7.86
CA LEU A 44 -27.48 -21.64 8.82
C LEU A 44 -26.75 -20.33 8.47
N MET A 45 -26.37 -20.11 7.21
CA MET A 45 -25.62 -18.90 6.84
C MET A 45 -26.37 -17.58 7.14
N PRO A 46 -27.66 -17.41 6.83
CA PRO A 46 -28.43 -16.23 7.28
C PRO A 46 -28.39 -16.02 8.80
N ILE A 47 -28.55 -17.08 9.59
CA ILE A 47 -28.50 -16.99 11.07
C ILE A 47 -27.10 -16.58 11.57
N LEU A 48 -26.03 -17.05 10.91
CA LEU A 48 -24.65 -16.65 11.23
C LEU A 48 -24.33 -15.22 10.76
N GLN A 49 -25.04 -14.70 9.76
CA GLN A 49 -24.93 -13.31 9.31
C GLN A 49 -25.68 -12.37 10.27
N ASP A 50 -26.94 -12.65 10.57
CA ASP A 50 -27.77 -11.86 11.49
C ASP A 50 -27.23 -11.89 12.93
N GLY A 51 -26.64 -13.02 13.34
CA GLY A 51 -25.99 -13.18 14.64
C GLY A 51 -24.59 -12.58 14.76
N PHE A 52 -24.02 -12.02 13.67
CA PHE A 52 -22.66 -11.50 13.69
C PHE A 52 -22.57 -10.22 14.57
N PRO A 53 -21.68 -10.16 15.58
CA PRO A 53 -21.60 -9.00 16.46
C PRO A 53 -21.24 -7.70 15.70
N PHE A 54 -21.93 -6.61 16.03
CA PHE A 54 -21.68 -5.30 15.44
C PHE A 54 -20.20 -4.88 15.58
N VAL A 55 -19.62 -4.27 14.54
CA VAL A 55 -18.17 -3.96 14.45
C VAL A 55 -17.61 -3.16 15.62
N GLN A 56 -18.43 -2.33 16.28
CA GLN A 56 -18.01 -1.53 17.43
C GLN A 56 -18.03 -2.28 18.77
N LYS A 57 -18.43 -3.57 18.82
CA LYS A 57 -18.36 -4.38 20.05
C LYS A 57 -16.91 -4.63 20.49
N SER A 58 -16.75 -5.20 21.68
CA SER A 58 -15.41 -5.46 22.24
C SER A 58 -14.62 -6.44 21.35
N PRO A 59 -13.27 -6.30 21.24
CA PRO A 59 -12.44 -7.22 20.46
C PRO A 59 -12.68 -8.69 20.83
N ARG A 60 -12.75 -8.99 22.14
CA ARG A 60 -13.02 -10.35 22.67
C ARG A 60 -14.36 -10.93 22.21
N THR A 61 -15.39 -10.10 22.01
CA THR A 61 -16.70 -10.58 21.50
C THR A 61 -16.59 -10.99 20.04
N LEU A 62 -15.94 -10.18 19.22
CA LEU A 62 -15.70 -10.46 17.80
C LEU A 62 -14.80 -11.69 17.64
N GLU A 63 -13.69 -11.74 18.39
CA GLU A 63 -12.73 -12.84 18.45
C GLU A 63 -13.40 -14.19 18.76
N CYS A 64 -14.16 -14.27 19.87
CA CYS A 64 -14.88 -15.47 20.24
C CYS A 64 -15.90 -15.91 19.17
N TYR A 65 -16.57 -14.96 18.51
CA TYR A 65 -17.53 -15.28 17.45
C TYR A 65 -16.82 -15.84 16.22
N VAL A 66 -15.79 -15.16 15.71
CA VAL A 66 -14.99 -15.58 14.54
C VAL A 66 -14.29 -16.91 14.79
N HIS A 67 -13.67 -17.12 15.96
CA HIS A 67 -13.08 -18.41 16.34
C HIS A 67 -14.11 -19.55 16.37
N ASN A 68 -15.33 -19.29 16.86
CA ASN A 68 -16.41 -20.28 16.82
C ASN A 68 -16.90 -20.56 15.39
N LEU A 69 -17.07 -19.53 14.55
CA LEU A 69 -17.39 -19.69 13.11
C LEU A 69 -16.35 -20.57 12.40
N LEU A 70 -15.07 -20.28 12.59
CA LEU A 70 -13.97 -21.03 11.98
C LEU A 70 -13.94 -22.48 12.48
N ARG A 71 -14.25 -22.75 13.76
CA ARG A 71 -14.46 -24.12 14.26
C ARG A 71 -15.61 -24.83 13.57
N LEU A 72 -16.74 -24.17 13.27
CA LEU A 72 -17.85 -24.79 12.54
C LEU A 72 -17.42 -25.34 11.17
N THR A 73 -16.48 -24.67 10.48
CA THR A 73 -15.95 -25.14 9.19
C THR A 73 -15.21 -26.48 9.28
N VAL A 74 -14.67 -26.83 10.45
CA VAL A 74 -13.99 -28.11 10.69
C VAL A 74 -15.00 -29.25 10.83
N TYR A 75 -16.17 -28.98 11.43
CA TYR A 75 -17.27 -29.96 11.54
C TYR A 75 -18.11 -30.05 10.26
N VAL A 76 -18.27 -28.94 9.54
CA VAL A 76 -19.07 -28.84 8.31
C VAL A 76 -18.24 -28.17 7.21
N PRO A 77 -17.37 -28.91 6.50
CA PRO A 77 -16.50 -28.33 5.46
C PRO A 77 -17.26 -27.64 4.32
N SER A 78 -18.49 -28.06 4.03
CA SER A 78 -19.31 -27.51 2.94
C SER A 78 -19.70 -26.03 3.11
N ILE A 79 -19.62 -25.46 4.32
CA ILE A 79 -19.87 -24.04 4.56
C ILE A 79 -18.57 -23.21 4.66
N ARG A 80 -17.39 -23.84 4.56
CA ARG A 80 -16.09 -23.18 4.81
C ARG A 80 -15.92 -21.91 3.98
N ARG A 81 -16.15 -21.98 2.68
CA ARG A 81 -16.08 -20.83 1.75
C ARG A 81 -17.04 -19.70 2.15
N ASP A 82 -18.29 -20.01 2.46
CA ASP A 82 -19.31 -18.99 2.78
C ASP A 82 -19.06 -18.34 4.15
N VAL A 83 -18.51 -19.10 5.11
CA VAL A 83 -18.04 -18.58 6.41
C VAL A 83 -16.80 -17.69 6.24
N LEU A 84 -15.84 -18.09 5.41
CA LEU A 84 -14.67 -17.27 5.08
C LEU A 84 -15.09 -15.98 4.36
N GLU A 85 -16.05 -16.05 3.45
CA GLU A 85 -16.63 -14.87 2.78
C GLU A 85 -17.24 -13.89 3.79
N LEU A 86 -18.02 -14.39 4.77
CA LEU A 86 -18.60 -13.56 5.84
C LEU A 86 -17.52 -12.91 6.73
N ILE A 87 -16.51 -13.67 7.14
CA ILE A 87 -15.43 -13.17 8.01
C ILE A 87 -14.58 -12.14 7.28
N VAL A 88 -14.14 -12.42 6.05
CA VAL A 88 -13.38 -11.49 5.20
C VAL A 88 -14.20 -10.24 4.87
N GLY A 89 -15.48 -10.39 4.55
CA GLY A 89 -16.37 -9.25 4.29
C GLY A 89 -16.57 -8.33 5.50
N GLN A 90 -16.41 -8.83 6.73
CA GLN A 90 -16.43 -7.98 7.93
C GLN A 90 -15.05 -7.41 8.29
N LEU A 91 -13.98 -8.18 8.08
CA LEU A 91 -12.61 -7.69 8.20
C LEU A 91 -12.36 -6.50 7.26
N LEU A 92 -12.79 -6.59 6.00
CA LEU A 92 -12.66 -5.49 5.02
C LEU A 92 -13.39 -4.21 5.45
N LYS A 93 -14.54 -4.34 6.11
CA LYS A 93 -15.26 -3.16 6.65
C LYS A 93 -14.53 -2.51 7.82
N LEU A 94 -13.77 -3.28 8.61
CA LEU A 94 -12.89 -2.73 9.65
C LEU A 94 -11.66 -2.07 9.00
N ASP A 95 -11.02 -2.76 8.06
CA ASP A 95 -9.81 -2.33 7.35
C ASP A 95 -10.02 -1.00 6.60
N VAL A 96 -11.11 -0.86 5.85
CA VAL A 96 -11.45 0.38 5.12
C VAL A 96 -12.05 1.47 6.03
N SER A 97 -12.37 1.18 7.30
CA SER A 97 -12.96 2.17 8.22
C SER A 97 -11.95 2.98 9.03
N ALA A 98 -10.65 2.70 8.87
CA ALA A 98 -9.55 3.47 9.44
C ALA A 98 -8.50 3.67 8.35
N SER A 99 -8.09 4.90 8.11
CA SER A 99 -7.04 5.18 7.12
C SER A 99 -5.68 4.67 7.62
N ARG A 100 -4.71 4.55 6.70
CA ARG A 100 -3.35 4.16 7.06
C ARG A 100 -2.73 5.21 8.00
N GLU A 101 -2.92 6.47 7.63
CA GLU A 101 -2.43 7.66 8.30
C GLU A 101 -3.04 7.80 9.71
N GLU A 102 -4.36 7.57 9.85
CA GLU A 102 -5.04 7.57 11.15
C GLU A 102 -4.48 6.50 12.13
N ILE A 103 -4.06 5.35 11.59
CA ILE A 103 -3.44 4.29 12.40
C ILE A 103 -2.01 4.72 12.79
N GLU A 104 -1.21 5.19 11.84
CA GLU A 104 0.17 5.64 12.08
C GLU A 104 0.21 6.79 13.12
N GLU A 105 -0.64 7.82 12.97
CA GLU A 105 -0.75 8.95 13.92
C GLU A 105 -1.15 8.49 15.33
N ALA A 106 -2.09 7.54 15.46
CA ALA A 106 -2.52 7.02 16.75
C ALA A 106 -1.40 6.26 17.48
N GLU A 107 -0.56 5.52 16.75
CA GLU A 107 0.60 4.84 17.33
C GLU A 107 1.72 5.83 17.71
N GLU A 108 1.99 6.85 16.89
CA GLU A 108 2.97 7.90 17.20
C GLU A 108 2.58 8.69 18.46
N ASN A 109 1.32 9.12 18.56
CA ASN A 109 0.81 9.82 19.74
C ASN A 109 0.90 8.97 21.01
N GLN A 110 0.67 7.66 20.91
CA GLN A 110 0.85 6.74 22.05
C GLN A 110 2.32 6.60 22.47
N ASN A 111 3.25 6.52 21.51
CA ASN A 111 4.69 6.43 21.79
C ASN A 111 5.22 7.74 22.40
N GLN A 112 4.80 8.90 21.91
CA GLN A 112 5.16 10.20 22.48
C GLN A 112 4.67 10.35 23.92
N SER A 113 3.43 9.92 24.21
CA SER A 113 2.88 9.95 25.57
C SER A 113 3.69 9.07 26.54
N GLN A 114 4.08 7.86 26.11
CA GLN A 114 4.89 6.95 26.95
C GLN A 114 6.30 7.48 27.24
N ASN A 115 6.87 8.28 26.34
CA ASN A 115 8.18 8.90 26.53
C ASN A 115 8.14 10.16 27.43
N GLN A 116 6.97 10.80 27.62
CA GLN A 116 6.81 11.93 28.54
C GLN A 116 6.52 11.52 30.00
N ASP A 117 5.97 10.32 30.20
CA ASP A 117 5.72 9.74 31.53
C ASP A 117 6.96 9.09 32.18
N GLN A 118 8.14 9.17 31.55
CA GLN A 118 9.41 8.95 32.24
C GLN A 118 9.83 10.26 32.93
N PRO A 119 9.70 10.41 34.26
CA PRO A 119 10.37 11.50 34.95
C PRO A 119 11.87 11.35 34.74
N GLU A 120 12.60 12.48 34.67
CA GLU A 120 14.06 12.45 34.76
C GLU A 120 14.45 11.82 36.10
N GLU A 121 14.81 10.53 36.09
CA GLU A 121 15.39 9.87 37.26
C GLU A 121 16.77 10.46 37.51
N GLY A 122 16.77 11.51 38.34
CA GLY A 122 17.96 11.99 38.99
C GLY A 122 18.67 10.85 39.70
N LEU A 123 20.00 10.89 39.64
CA LEU A 123 20.89 10.12 40.50
C LEU A 123 20.34 10.00 41.94
N PHE A 124 20.48 8.81 42.54
CA PHE A 124 20.01 8.40 43.88
C PHE A 124 18.49 8.13 43.95
N ASP A 125 18.03 6.88 44.01
CA ASP A 125 18.29 5.98 45.15
C ASP A 125 18.35 4.48 44.77
N MET A 126 18.83 3.63 45.67
CA MET A 126 18.94 2.17 45.48
C MET A 126 18.05 1.43 46.48
N ASP A 127 16.95 0.84 46.01
CA ASP A 127 16.25 -0.23 46.75
C ASP A 127 15.42 -1.16 45.82
N GLU A 128 15.21 -2.40 46.28
CA GLU A 128 14.66 -3.51 45.50
C GLU A 128 13.12 -3.45 45.37
N ASP A 129 12.60 -3.33 44.14
CA ASP A 129 11.61 -4.27 43.57
C ASP A 129 11.22 -3.87 42.13
N MET A 130 11.99 -4.32 41.14
CA MET A 130 11.65 -4.17 39.72
C MET A 130 10.43 -5.03 39.36
N THR A 131 9.23 -4.47 39.54
CA THR A 131 7.98 -5.13 39.16
C THR A 131 8.00 -5.45 37.66
N ALA A 132 7.98 -6.74 37.33
CA ALA A 132 8.22 -7.23 35.99
C ALA A 132 7.40 -6.49 34.92
N GLU A 133 8.11 -5.83 33.99
CA GLU A 133 7.52 -5.17 32.83
C GLU A 133 6.55 -6.12 32.13
N GLN A 134 5.30 -5.69 31.96
CA GLN A 134 4.27 -6.56 31.37
C GLN A 134 4.41 -6.55 29.83
N PRO A 135 4.80 -7.67 29.18
CA PRO A 135 4.93 -7.76 27.71
C PRO A 135 3.57 -7.76 26.98
N HIS A 136 2.50 -7.32 27.65
CA HIS A 136 1.13 -7.27 27.14
C HIS A 136 0.73 -5.90 26.59
N ARG A 137 1.39 -4.79 27.00
CA ARG A 137 1.05 -3.45 26.49
C ARG A 137 1.68 -3.14 25.12
N THR A 138 2.92 -3.55 24.89
CA THR A 138 3.70 -3.26 23.67
C THR A 138 3.09 -3.84 22.39
N ASN A 139 2.36 -4.95 22.48
CA ASN A 139 1.74 -5.63 21.32
C ASN A 139 0.29 -5.21 21.05
N MET A 140 -0.29 -4.25 21.78
CA MET A 140 -1.64 -3.74 21.50
C MET A 140 -1.59 -2.56 20.53
N MET A 141 -2.59 -2.43 19.66
CA MET A 141 -2.75 -1.23 18.84
C MET A 141 -3.32 -0.08 19.68
N ALA A 142 -2.83 1.13 19.46
CA ALA A 142 -3.43 2.36 19.96
C ALA A 142 -4.80 2.61 19.32
N HIS A 143 -4.90 2.44 18.00
CA HIS A 143 -6.14 2.72 17.28
C HIS A 143 -7.20 1.61 17.53
N PRO A 144 -8.40 1.92 18.05
CA PRO A 144 -9.37 0.91 18.49
C PRO A 144 -10.02 0.11 17.35
N VAL A 145 -9.97 0.59 16.10
CA VAL A 145 -10.36 -0.21 14.92
C VAL A 145 -9.23 -1.18 14.56
N ALA A 146 -7.97 -0.72 14.56
CA ALA A 146 -6.81 -1.55 14.30
C ALA A 146 -6.66 -2.68 15.34
N GLU A 147 -6.91 -2.40 16.63
CA GLU A 147 -6.89 -3.41 17.70
C GLU A 147 -7.89 -4.55 17.46
N ARG A 148 -9.09 -4.21 16.94
CA ARG A 148 -10.10 -5.21 16.55
C ARG A 148 -9.68 -5.98 15.30
N LEU A 149 -9.18 -5.28 14.28
CA LEU A 149 -8.72 -5.89 13.04
C LEU A 149 -7.57 -6.87 13.30
N ASP A 150 -6.55 -6.45 14.05
CA ASP A 150 -5.37 -7.24 14.42
C ASP A 150 -5.77 -8.52 15.19
N THR A 151 -6.63 -8.39 16.20
CA THR A 151 -7.17 -9.54 16.94
C THR A 151 -7.82 -10.57 15.99
N LEU A 152 -8.61 -10.11 15.02
CA LEU A 152 -9.30 -11.00 14.06
C LEU A 152 -8.36 -11.57 12.99
N MET A 153 -7.38 -10.79 12.53
CA MET A 153 -6.34 -11.26 11.59
C MET A 153 -5.48 -12.36 12.22
N VAL A 154 -5.10 -12.24 13.50
CA VAL A 154 -4.39 -13.30 14.25
C VAL A 154 -5.22 -14.60 14.26
N VAL A 155 -6.52 -14.53 14.57
CA VAL A 155 -7.40 -15.71 14.58
C VAL A 155 -7.53 -16.35 13.19
N LEU A 156 -7.63 -15.54 12.13
CA LEU A 156 -7.74 -16.03 10.75
C LEU A 156 -6.43 -16.66 10.26
N MET A 157 -5.28 -16.04 10.51
CA MET A 157 -3.97 -16.60 10.15
C MET A 157 -3.66 -17.88 10.95
N ALA A 158 -4.00 -17.93 12.24
CA ALA A 158 -3.89 -19.15 13.05
C ALA A 158 -4.74 -20.30 12.48
N TYR A 159 -5.99 -20.02 12.08
CA TYR A 159 -6.83 -21.01 11.40
C TYR A 159 -6.21 -21.51 10.08
N ILE A 160 -5.66 -20.61 9.26
CA ILE A 160 -4.99 -20.99 8.00
C ILE A 160 -3.83 -21.94 8.26
N ARG A 161 -2.97 -21.61 9.23
CA ARG A 161 -1.86 -22.46 9.67
C ARG A 161 -2.39 -23.82 10.15
N ASP A 162 -3.37 -23.85 11.04
CA ASP A 162 -3.86 -25.08 11.68
C ASP A 162 -4.62 -26.01 10.71
N ILE A 163 -5.20 -25.48 9.62
CA ILE A 163 -5.78 -26.30 8.53
C ILE A 163 -4.69 -26.89 7.63
N CYS A 164 -3.61 -26.16 7.39
CA CYS A 164 -2.49 -26.60 6.54
C CYS A 164 -1.52 -27.52 7.26
N ASN A 165 -1.35 -27.35 8.57
CA ASN A 165 -0.38 -28.04 9.40
C ASN A 165 -1.09 -28.76 10.56
N VAL A 166 -1.23 -30.09 10.47
CA VAL A 166 -1.82 -30.92 11.52
C VAL A 166 -0.75 -31.84 12.08
N ASP A 167 -0.66 -31.89 13.41
CA ASP A 167 0.35 -32.66 14.16
C ASP A 167 1.81 -32.37 13.71
N GLY A 168 2.07 -31.12 13.29
CA GLY A 168 3.36 -30.68 12.75
C GLY A 168 3.63 -31.05 11.29
N SER A 169 2.72 -31.78 10.63
CA SER A 169 2.85 -32.23 9.23
C SER A 169 2.02 -31.39 8.26
N PHE A 170 2.54 -31.14 7.05
CA PHE A 170 1.88 -30.29 6.05
C PHE A 170 0.92 -31.08 5.14
N HIS A 171 -0.35 -30.69 5.10
CA HIS A 171 -1.42 -31.38 4.37
C HIS A 171 -1.79 -30.70 3.04
N ALA A 172 -1.06 -31.07 1.98
CA ALA A 172 -1.17 -30.42 0.66
C ALA A 172 -2.59 -30.33 0.08
N GLU A 173 -3.43 -31.38 0.18
CA GLU A 173 -4.80 -31.32 -0.35
C GLU A 173 -5.70 -30.37 0.47
N ARG A 174 -5.60 -30.37 1.82
CA ARG A 174 -6.36 -29.43 2.66
C ARG A 174 -5.98 -27.98 2.36
N THR A 175 -4.67 -27.71 2.22
CA THR A 175 -4.16 -26.39 1.82
C THR A 175 -4.67 -25.98 0.44
N LYS A 176 -4.70 -26.89 -0.53
CA LYS A 176 -5.18 -26.65 -1.90
C LYS A 176 -6.68 -26.39 -1.97
N GLU A 177 -7.48 -27.06 -1.14
CA GLU A 177 -8.90 -26.73 -1.01
C GLU A 177 -9.11 -25.35 -0.36
N LEU A 178 -8.44 -25.08 0.77
CA LEU A 178 -8.51 -23.80 1.47
C LEU A 178 -8.05 -22.63 0.58
N TYR A 179 -7.01 -22.86 -0.24
CA TYR A 179 -6.54 -21.91 -1.24
C TYR A 179 -7.62 -21.59 -2.28
N LYS A 180 -8.35 -22.59 -2.80
CA LYS A 180 -9.47 -22.35 -3.73
C LYS A 180 -10.60 -21.55 -3.09
N ASP A 181 -10.94 -21.86 -1.83
CA ASP A 181 -11.98 -21.13 -1.10
C ASP A 181 -11.56 -19.68 -0.87
N LEU A 182 -10.33 -19.42 -0.40
CA LEU A 182 -9.81 -18.08 -0.19
C LEU A 182 -9.57 -17.31 -1.49
N LEU A 183 -9.20 -17.95 -2.58
CA LEU A 183 -9.08 -17.31 -3.90
C LEU A 183 -10.46 -16.90 -4.44
N SER A 184 -11.49 -17.75 -4.25
CA SER A 184 -12.88 -17.38 -4.58
C SER A 184 -13.39 -16.22 -3.74
N VAL A 185 -12.94 -16.08 -2.49
CA VAL A 185 -13.27 -14.92 -1.62
C VAL A 185 -12.46 -13.69 -2.03
N PHE A 186 -11.20 -13.87 -2.45
CA PHE A 186 -10.34 -12.81 -2.98
C PHE A 186 -10.97 -12.14 -4.21
N ASP A 187 -11.36 -12.93 -5.22
CA ASP A 187 -11.98 -12.40 -6.45
C ASP A 187 -13.30 -11.66 -6.19
N LYS A 188 -14.07 -12.13 -5.21
CA LYS A 188 -15.40 -11.59 -4.90
C LYS A 188 -15.34 -10.31 -4.04
N LEU A 189 -14.41 -10.26 -3.08
CA LEU A 189 -14.38 -9.22 -2.05
C LEU A 189 -13.07 -8.42 -2.02
N ILE A 190 -11.90 -9.08 -2.01
CA ILE A 190 -10.61 -8.39 -1.77
C ILE A 190 -10.13 -7.65 -3.03
N LEU A 191 -10.25 -8.26 -4.21
CA LEU A 191 -9.83 -7.66 -5.48
C LEU A 191 -10.69 -6.44 -5.88
N PRO A 192 -12.02 -6.40 -5.66
CA PRO A 192 -12.84 -5.22 -5.93
C PRO A 192 -12.80 -4.13 -4.84
N THR A 193 -12.32 -4.43 -3.62
CA THR A 193 -12.24 -3.44 -2.53
C THR A 193 -10.96 -2.63 -2.62
N HIS A 194 -11.11 -1.32 -2.81
CA HIS A 194 -10.02 -0.35 -2.73
C HIS A 194 -9.65 -0.03 -1.27
N ALA A 195 -8.43 0.47 -1.04
CA ALA A 195 -7.92 0.95 0.26
C ALA A 195 -7.87 -0.06 1.44
N SER A 196 -8.09 -1.36 1.20
CA SER A 196 -7.85 -2.43 2.19
C SER A 196 -6.35 -2.56 2.48
N GLY A 197 -5.88 -2.29 3.69
CA GLY A 197 -4.44 -2.30 4.04
C GLY A 197 -3.87 -3.63 4.54
N HIS A 198 -4.73 -4.53 5.02
CA HIS A 198 -4.32 -5.67 5.83
C HIS A 198 -4.94 -7.00 5.42
N VAL A 199 -6.21 -7.04 5.01
CA VAL A 199 -6.95 -8.31 4.83
C VAL A 199 -6.37 -9.19 3.72
N GLN A 200 -5.84 -8.59 2.65
CA GLN A 200 -5.15 -9.29 1.55
C GLN A 200 -3.93 -10.11 2.01
N TYR A 201 -3.30 -9.75 3.14
CA TYR A 201 -2.18 -10.52 3.70
C TYR A 201 -2.60 -11.93 4.16
N THR A 202 -3.90 -12.19 4.32
CA THR A 202 -4.46 -13.54 4.50
C THR A 202 -4.03 -14.50 3.39
N LEU A 203 -4.12 -14.06 2.13
CA LEU A 203 -3.75 -14.88 0.96
C LEU A 203 -2.23 -14.89 0.74
N PHE A 204 -1.55 -13.77 1.03
CA PHE A 204 -0.08 -13.68 1.04
C PHE A 204 0.55 -14.70 2.00
N TYR A 205 0.03 -14.77 3.23
CA TYR A 205 0.47 -15.71 4.26
C TYR A 205 0.28 -17.16 3.81
N LEU A 206 -0.89 -17.51 3.26
CA LEU A 206 -1.13 -18.84 2.69
C LEU A 206 -0.17 -19.18 1.53
N CYS A 207 0.10 -18.22 0.64
CA CYS A 207 1.03 -18.42 -0.49
C CYS A 207 2.48 -18.68 -0.04
N SER A 208 2.86 -18.24 1.17
CA SER A 208 4.20 -18.47 1.72
C SER A 208 4.51 -19.94 2.03
N PHE A 209 3.49 -20.76 2.27
CA PHE A 209 3.67 -22.15 2.71
C PHE A 209 4.24 -23.04 1.60
N LYS A 210 3.95 -22.75 0.32
CA LYS A 210 4.52 -23.44 -0.84
C LYS A 210 4.59 -22.52 -2.06
N LEU A 211 5.74 -22.53 -2.73
CA LEU A 211 5.96 -21.80 -3.99
C LEU A 211 4.85 -22.03 -5.04
N ALA A 212 4.36 -23.25 -5.19
CA ALA A 212 3.28 -23.58 -6.12
C ALA A 212 1.96 -22.81 -5.86
N LEU A 213 1.70 -22.35 -4.62
CA LEU A 213 0.55 -21.50 -4.29
C LEU A 213 0.78 -20.06 -4.72
N ALA A 214 2.00 -19.55 -4.52
CA ALA A 214 2.43 -18.24 -4.97
C ALA A 214 2.44 -18.14 -6.50
N GLU A 215 2.94 -19.16 -7.19
CA GLU A 215 2.92 -19.28 -8.65
C GLU A 215 1.50 -19.37 -9.20
N ALA A 216 0.62 -20.17 -8.57
CA ALA A 216 -0.80 -20.21 -8.94
C ALA A 216 -1.52 -18.86 -8.73
N PHE A 217 -1.14 -18.09 -7.70
CA PHE A 217 -1.72 -16.77 -7.44
C PHE A 217 -1.25 -15.75 -8.48
N LEU A 218 0.04 -15.76 -8.84
CA LEU A 218 0.59 -14.92 -9.91
C LEU A 218 -0.04 -15.25 -11.28
N ASP A 219 -0.19 -16.53 -11.63
CA ASP A 219 -0.87 -16.98 -12.85
C ASP A 219 -2.36 -16.59 -12.87
N HIS A 220 -3.04 -16.61 -11.72
CA HIS A 220 -4.41 -16.13 -11.60
C HIS A 220 -4.53 -14.61 -11.84
N LEU A 221 -3.71 -13.80 -11.17
CA LEU A 221 -3.66 -12.34 -11.38
C LEU A 221 -3.32 -12.00 -12.84
N TRP A 222 -2.40 -12.73 -13.45
CA TRP A 222 -2.03 -12.61 -14.86
C TRP A 222 -3.22 -12.89 -15.80
N LYS A 223 -4.01 -13.92 -15.51
CA LYS A 223 -5.25 -14.24 -16.26
C LYS A 223 -6.30 -13.14 -16.13
N VAL A 224 -6.44 -12.52 -14.96
CA VAL A 224 -7.33 -11.36 -14.78
C VAL A 224 -6.83 -10.17 -15.61
N LEU A 225 -5.55 -9.80 -15.49
CA LEU A 225 -4.94 -8.65 -16.18
C LEU A 225 -5.07 -8.73 -17.71
N GLN A 226 -4.76 -9.87 -18.31
CA GLN A 226 -4.76 -10.00 -19.77
C GLN A 226 -6.17 -10.10 -20.37
N ASN A 227 -7.18 -10.54 -19.60
CA ASN A 227 -8.50 -10.85 -20.13
C ASN A 227 -9.31 -9.57 -20.46
N PRO A 228 -9.64 -9.30 -21.74
CA PRO A 228 -10.41 -8.12 -22.13
C PRO A 228 -11.89 -8.15 -21.70
N THR A 229 -12.43 -9.30 -21.28
CA THR A 229 -13.80 -9.37 -20.74
C THR A 229 -13.91 -8.89 -19.30
N GLN A 230 -12.79 -8.68 -18.60
CA GLN A 230 -12.78 -8.17 -17.23
C GLN A 230 -12.84 -6.63 -17.21
N PRO A 231 -13.58 -6.01 -16.27
CA PRO A 231 -13.59 -4.57 -16.09
C PRO A 231 -12.18 -3.99 -15.96
N ALA A 232 -11.89 -2.88 -16.64
CA ALA A 232 -10.56 -2.26 -16.66
C ALA A 232 -10.01 -1.95 -15.25
N ILE A 233 -10.88 -1.64 -14.29
CA ILE A 233 -10.48 -1.39 -12.89
C ILE A 233 -9.98 -2.65 -12.17
N LEU A 234 -10.62 -3.80 -12.38
CA LEU A 234 -10.15 -5.08 -11.81
C LEU A 234 -8.87 -5.56 -12.47
N ARG A 235 -8.69 -5.28 -13.76
CA ARG A 235 -7.44 -5.55 -14.50
C ARG A 235 -6.29 -4.70 -13.95
N GLN A 236 -6.53 -3.43 -13.67
CA GLN A 236 -5.55 -2.52 -13.03
C GLN A 236 -5.21 -2.97 -11.61
N ALA A 237 -6.23 -3.30 -10.80
CA ALA A 237 -6.02 -3.85 -9.46
C ALA A 237 -5.19 -5.15 -9.51
N ALA A 238 -5.47 -6.07 -10.44
CA ALA A 238 -4.70 -7.29 -10.61
C ALA A 238 -3.22 -7.03 -10.95
N ALA A 239 -2.91 -6.04 -11.80
CA ALA A 239 -1.52 -5.61 -12.04
C ALA A 239 -0.86 -5.04 -10.76
N GLY A 240 -1.58 -4.22 -9.99
CA GLY A 240 -1.11 -3.68 -8.71
C GLY A 240 -0.80 -4.78 -7.69
N TYR A 241 -1.72 -5.73 -7.49
CA TYR A 241 -1.51 -6.93 -6.68
C TYR A 241 -0.29 -7.72 -7.16
N MET A 242 -0.14 -7.94 -8.47
CA MET A 242 0.93 -8.76 -9.03
C MET A 242 2.31 -8.10 -8.84
N GLY A 243 2.43 -6.81 -9.18
CA GLY A 243 3.67 -6.04 -8.97
C GLY A 243 4.05 -5.90 -7.50
N SER A 244 3.07 -5.61 -6.64
CA SER A 244 3.31 -5.49 -5.20
C SER A 244 3.70 -6.84 -4.59
N PHE A 245 3.05 -7.94 -4.97
CA PHE A 245 3.41 -9.29 -4.50
C PHE A 245 4.83 -9.69 -4.94
N MET A 246 5.18 -9.48 -6.22
CA MET A 246 6.53 -9.77 -6.72
C MET A 246 7.61 -8.97 -6.01
N ALA A 247 7.38 -7.69 -5.72
CA ALA A 247 8.30 -6.82 -5.01
C ALA A 247 8.47 -7.22 -3.53
N ARG A 248 7.38 -7.57 -2.85
CA ARG A 248 7.31 -7.65 -1.38
C ARG A 248 7.38 -9.07 -0.80
N ALA A 249 7.06 -10.11 -1.57
CA ALA A 249 7.05 -11.49 -1.08
C ALA A 249 8.45 -12.12 -1.05
N LYS A 250 9.14 -12.10 0.10
CA LYS A 250 10.52 -12.59 0.26
C LYS A 250 10.69 -14.08 -0.13
N PHE A 251 9.64 -14.87 0.03
CA PHE A 251 9.61 -16.30 -0.31
C PHE A 251 9.47 -16.60 -1.82
N VAL A 252 9.23 -15.60 -2.67
CA VAL A 252 9.16 -15.79 -4.13
C VAL A 252 10.57 -15.71 -4.73
N PRO A 253 11.07 -16.77 -5.42
CA PRO A 253 12.38 -16.76 -6.04
C PRO A 253 12.49 -15.75 -7.19
N VAL A 254 13.71 -15.22 -7.38
CA VAL A 254 14.04 -14.30 -8.48
C VAL A 254 13.71 -14.90 -9.85
N LEU A 255 13.81 -16.23 -10.03
CA LEU A 255 13.43 -16.90 -11.28
C LEU A 255 11.94 -16.75 -11.61
N THR A 256 11.07 -16.90 -10.60
CA THR A 256 9.61 -16.70 -10.74
C THR A 256 9.30 -15.22 -11.01
N VAL A 257 9.99 -14.29 -10.35
CA VAL A 257 9.86 -12.84 -10.61
C VAL A 257 10.25 -12.51 -12.06
N ARG A 258 11.37 -13.05 -12.57
CA ARG A 258 11.79 -12.86 -13.96
C ARG A 258 10.75 -13.39 -14.95
N ALA A 259 10.26 -14.61 -14.76
CA ALA A 259 9.23 -15.18 -15.62
C ALA A 259 7.94 -14.32 -15.67
N CYS A 260 7.53 -13.74 -14.54
CA CYS A 260 6.38 -12.83 -14.49
C CYS A 260 6.66 -11.45 -15.11
N LEU A 261 7.89 -10.93 -15.00
CA LEU A 261 8.33 -9.73 -15.72
C LEU A 261 8.35 -9.96 -17.23
N ASP A 262 8.83 -11.12 -17.69
CA ASP A 262 8.88 -11.50 -19.10
C ASP A 262 7.46 -11.58 -19.70
N LEU A 263 6.50 -12.15 -18.95
CA LEU A 263 5.08 -12.16 -19.32
C LEU A 263 4.50 -10.74 -19.43
N LEU A 264 4.66 -9.92 -18.38
CA LEU A 264 4.21 -8.53 -18.34
C LEU A 264 4.75 -7.73 -19.53
N LEU A 265 6.06 -7.77 -19.74
CA LEU A 265 6.73 -6.99 -20.79
C LEU A 265 6.37 -7.50 -22.18
N THR A 266 6.21 -8.80 -22.40
CA THR A 266 5.72 -9.34 -23.69
C THR A 266 4.35 -8.76 -24.04
N TRP A 267 3.43 -8.69 -23.08
CA TRP A 267 2.09 -8.10 -23.29
C TRP A 267 2.11 -6.58 -23.44
N ILE A 268 2.94 -5.87 -22.64
CA ILE A 268 3.15 -4.42 -22.75
C ILE A 268 3.71 -4.07 -24.14
N HIS A 269 4.72 -4.80 -24.63
CA HIS A 269 5.31 -4.59 -25.95
C HIS A 269 4.28 -4.84 -27.07
N ALA A 270 3.55 -5.95 -27.02
CA ALA A 270 2.48 -6.24 -27.96
C ALA A 270 1.34 -5.20 -27.92
N TYR A 271 1.07 -4.60 -26.75
CA TYR A 271 0.12 -3.50 -26.63
C TYR A 271 0.62 -2.26 -27.37
N ILE A 272 1.90 -1.88 -27.22
CA ILE A 272 2.51 -0.77 -27.96
C ILE A 272 2.40 -1.01 -29.47
N ASP A 273 2.75 -2.21 -29.96
CA ASP A 273 2.62 -2.59 -31.37
C ASP A 273 1.19 -2.38 -31.91
N SER A 274 0.18 -2.70 -31.11
CA SER A 274 -1.23 -2.51 -31.49
C SER A 274 -1.64 -1.02 -31.61
N GLN A 275 -1.06 -0.15 -30.79
CA GLN A 275 -1.37 1.28 -30.79
C GLN A 275 -0.63 2.02 -31.92
N ASP A 276 0.65 1.72 -32.12
CA ASP A 276 1.45 2.29 -33.21
C ASP A 276 0.85 1.94 -34.60
N SER A 277 0.33 0.71 -34.75
CA SER A 277 -0.35 0.25 -35.96
C SER A 277 -1.72 0.91 -36.21
N SER A 278 -2.33 1.54 -35.20
CA SER A 278 -3.72 2.03 -35.27
C SER A 278 -3.87 3.39 -35.96
N GLY A 279 -2.77 4.10 -36.26
CA GLY A 279 -2.76 5.36 -37.03
C GLY A 279 -3.51 6.54 -36.41
N ARG A 280 -4.11 6.37 -35.22
CA ARG A 280 -4.77 7.42 -34.46
C ARG A 280 -3.74 8.23 -33.70
N GLN A 281 -4.03 9.50 -33.45
CA GLN A 281 -3.22 10.30 -32.54
C GLN A 281 -3.37 9.73 -31.12
N VAL A 282 -2.34 9.02 -30.66
CA VAL A 282 -2.28 8.41 -29.34
C VAL A 282 -2.33 9.51 -28.28
N CYS A 283 -3.46 9.60 -27.59
CA CYS A 283 -3.64 10.50 -26.46
C CYS A 283 -3.30 9.73 -25.18
N CYS A 284 -2.71 10.40 -24.18
CA CYS A 284 -2.46 9.82 -22.86
C CYS A 284 -3.78 9.72 -22.05
N ASP A 285 -4.73 8.94 -22.53
CA ASP A 285 -6.04 8.74 -21.89
C ASP A 285 -5.99 7.54 -20.93
N ILE A 286 -6.07 7.85 -19.64
CA ILE A 286 -6.04 6.88 -18.55
C ILE A 286 -7.28 5.97 -18.56
N SER A 287 -8.43 6.47 -19.01
CA SER A 287 -9.66 5.69 -19.09
C SER A 287 -9.57 4.57 -20.14
N LEU A 288 -8.79 4.80 -21.20
CA LEU A 288 -8.57 3.85 -22.29
C LEU A 288 -7.37 2.93 -22.03
N HIS A 289 -6.27 3.47 -21.50
CA HIS A 289 -4.99 2.78 -21.37
C HIS A 289 -4.64 2.36 -19.92
N GLY A 290 -5.55 2.52 -18.96
CA GLY A 290 -5.35 2.21 -17.55
C GLY A 290 -4.66 0.85 -17.27
N PRO A 291 -5.15 -0.30 -17.78
CA PRO A 291 -4.50 -1.59 -17.59
C PRO A 291 -3.06 -1.66 -18.13
N PHE A 292 -2.75 -0.92 -19.20
CA PHE A 292 -1.38 -0.80 -19.72
C PHE A 292 -0.51 -0.02 -18.72
N TYR A 293 -0.97 1.14 -18.25
CA TYR A 293 -0.22 1.94 -17.28
C TYR A 293 0.01 1.22 -15.94
N ALA A 294 -0.99 0.49 -15.44
CA ALA A 294 -0.85 -0.32 -14.24
C ALA A 294 0.14 -1.49 -14.42
N ALA A 295 0.18 -2.12 -15.59
CA ALA A 295 1.19 -3.13 -15.92
C ALA A 295 2.61 -2.53 -16.00
N CYS A 296 2.77 -1.37 -16.62
CA CYS A 296 4.04 -0.62 -16.65
C CYS A 296 4.52 -0.28 -15.23
N GLN A 297 3.62 0.17 -14.37
CA GLN A 297 3.92 0.47 -12.97
C GLN A 297 4.28 -0.78 -12.17
N ALA A 298 3.62 -1.91 -12.40
CA ALA A 298 3.96 -3.19 -11.78
C ALA A 298 5.39 -3.62 -12.15
N VAL A 299 5.80 -3.43 -13.41
CA VAL A 299 7.19 -3.65 -13.86
C VAL A 299 8.16 -2.69 -13.16
N PHE A 300 7.90 -1.38 -13.16
CA PHE A 300 8.76 -0.39 -12.52
C PHE A 300 8.96 -0.68 -11.02
N TYR A 301 7.87 -0.90 -10.28
CA TYR A 301 7.89 -1.19 -8.84
C TYR A 301 8.63 -2.51 -8.54
N THR A 302 8.38 -3.56 -9.33
CA THR A 302 9.08 -4.84 -9.16
C THR A 302 10.59 -4.70 -9.39
N LEU A 303 11.01 -3.96 -10.43
CA LEU A 303 12.43 -3.70 -10.69
C LEU A 303 13.05 -2.85 -9.57
N VAL A 304 12.35 -1.82 -9.08
CA VAL A 304 12.80 -1.00 -7.94
C VAL A 304 13.16 -1.88 -6.73
N PHE A 305 12.30 -2.83 -6.35
CA PHE A 305 12.55 -3.72 -5.21
C PHE A 305 13.48 -4.90 -5.47
N ARG A 306 13.53 -5.45 -6.70
CA ARG A 306 14.21 -6.74 -6.98
C ARG A 306 15.50 -6.63 -7.79
N HIS A 307 15.87 -5.46 -8.31
CA HIS A 307 17.10 -5.30 -9.11
C HIS A 307 18.36 -5.87 -8.44
N ARG A 308 18.56 -5.65 -7.13
CA ARG A 308 19.72 -6.19 -6.38
C ARG A 308 19.78 -7.72 -6.49
N ALA A 309 18.71 -8.41 -6.09
CA ALA A 309 18.63 -9.87 -6.14
C ALA A 309 18.73 -10.44 -7.57
N MET A 310 18.36 -9.65 -8.59
CA MET A 310 18.53 -10.00 -10.00
C MET A 310 19.97 -9.87 -10.51
N LEU A 311 20.80 -9.04 -9.86
CA LEU A 311 22.19 -8.76 -10.24
C LEU A 311 23.21 -9.49 -9.36
N GLU A 312 22.88 -9.75 -8.10
CA GLU A 312 23.77 -10.29 -7.05
C GLU A 312 24.47 -11.59 -7.44
N ALA A 313 23.73 -12.58 -7.97
CA ALA A 313 24.28 -13.89 -8.31
C ALA A 313 25.28 -13.86 -9.49
N ASN A 314 25.08 -12.94 -10.45
CA ASN A 314 25.98 -12.73 -11.59
C ASN A 314 25.65 -11.40 -12.27
N MET A 315 26.42 -10.35 -11.94
CA MET A 315 26.20 -8.99 -12.44
C MET A 315 26.07 -8.94 -13.98
N LYS A 316 26.97 -9.63 -14.70
CA LYS A 316 26.96 -9.63 -16.18
C LYS A 316 25.67 -10.24 -16.73
N LYS A 317 25.31 -11.46 -16.31
CA LYS A 317 24.07 -12.12 -16.76
C LYS A 317 22.80 -11.39 -16.31
N GLY A 318 22.85 -10.70 -15.16
CA GLY A 318 21.76 -9.88 -14.67
C GLY A 318 21.56 -8.61 -15.51
N LEU A 319 22.65 -7.94 -15.91
CA LEU A 319 22.60 -6.79 -16.83
C LEU A 319 22.18 -7.21 -18.25
N GLU A 320 22.71 -8.31 -18.78
CA GLU A 320 22.26 -8.90 -20.05
C GLU A 320 20.75 -9.17 -20.04
N TYR A 321 20.22 -9.71 -18.93
CA TYR A 321 18.78 -9.88 -18.74
C TYR A 321 18.02 -8.53 -18.71
N LEU A 322 18.45 -7.55 -17.91
CA LEU A 322 17.79 -6.23 -17.84
C LEU A 322 17.80 -5.48 -19.19
N GLN A 323 18.84 -5.64 -20.00
CA GLN A 323 18.91 -5.12 -21.36
C GLN A 323 17.93 -5.85 -22.29
N SER A 324 17.82 -7.18 -22.17
CA SER A 324 16.90 -7.98 -22.99
C SER A 324 15.41 -7.63 -22.81
N LEU A 325 15.04 -7.00 -21.69
CA LEU A 325 13.70 -6.50 -21.40
C LEU A 325 13.24 -5.34 -22.32
N ASN A 326 14.17 -4.69 -23.03
CA ASN A 326 13.91 -3.53 -23.90
C ASN A 326 13.12 -2.41 -23.19
N LEU A 327 13.58 -2.01 -22.00
CA LEU A 327 12.97 -0.95 -21.19
C LEU A 327 13.04 0.43 -21.85
N GLU A 328 13.95 0.64 -22.81
CA GLU A 328 14.05 1.89 -23.58
C GLU A 328 12.77 2.11 -24.42
N ARG A 329 12.32 1.08 -25.15
CA ARG A 329 11.04 1.11 -25.88
C ARG A 329 9.87 1.47 -24.98
N LEU A 330 9.86 0.95 -23.74
CA LEU A 330 8.78 1.20 -22.78
C LEU A 330 8.69 2.68 -22.37
N VAL A 331 9.83 3.32 -22.07
CA VAL A 331 9.81 4.73 -21.63
C VAL A 331 9.67 5.73 -22.77
N MET A 332 10.10 5.37 -23.98
CA MET A 332 10.03 6.23 -25.16
C MET A 332 8.74 6.08 -26.00
N CYS A 333 7.84 5.15 -25.64
CA CYS A 333 6.59 4.97 -26.38
C CYS A 333 5.65 6.20 -26.26
N GLN A 334 4.80 6.41 -27.26
CA GLN A 334 3.91 7.58 -27.34
C GLN A 334 2.92 7.68 -26.16
N LEU A 335 2.58 6.54 -25.54
CA LEU A 335 1.73 6.47 -24.35
C LEU A 335 2.37 7.09 -23.10
N ASN A 336 3.71 7.25 -23.07
CA ASN A 336 4.48 7.94 -22.04
C ASN A 336 4.13 7.51 -20.59
N PRO A 337 4.38 6.24 -20.21
CA PRO A 337 4.04 5.73 -18.87
C PRO A 337 4.74 6.49 -17.74
N LEU A 338 5.92 7.08 -18.00
CA LEU A 338 6.63 7.92 -17.03
C LEU A 338 5.87 9.20 -16.62
N LYS A 339 4.86 9.63 -17.38
CA LYS A 339 3.99 10.76 -17.04
C LYS A 339 2.81 10.36 -16.15
N VAL A 340 2.41 9.10 -16.19
CA VAL A 340 1.12 8.61 -15.66
C VAL A 340 1.30 7.73 -14.42
N CYS A 341 2.37 6.93 -14.37
CA CYS A 341 2.75 6.16 -13.19
C CYS A 341 3.22 7.05 -12.03
N LEU A 342 3.11 6.55 -10.80
CA LEU A 342 3.39 7.28 -9.56
C LEU A 342 4.81 7.91 -9.57
N PRO A 343 4.96 9.23 -9.33
CA PRO A 343 6.25 9.93 -9.47
C PRO A 343 7.41 9.39 -8.62
N SER A 344 7.13 8.89 -7.41
CA SER A 344 8.14 8.26 -6.55
C SER A 344 8.71 7.00 -7.21
N VAL A 345 7.84 6.14 -7.75
CA VAL A 345 8.24 4.90 -8.42
C VAL A 345 8.99 5.19 -9.73
N THR A 346 8.56 6.16 -10.53
CA THR A 346 9.24 6.51 -11.79
C THR A 346 10.59 7.19 -11.54
N SER A 347 10.72 8.01 -10.49
CA SER A 347 11.99 8.60 -10.06
C SER A 347 12.98 7.54 -9.58
N MET A 348 12.56 6.61 -8.72
CA MET A 348 13.40 5.53 -8.21
C MET A 348 13.81 4.56 -9.33
N PHE A 349 12.88 4.23 -10.23
CA PHE A 349 13.19 3.46 -11.43
C PHE A 349 14.25 4.16 -12.29
N ALA A 350 14.10 5.47 -12.55
CA ALA A 350 15.08 6.25 -13.33
C ALA A 350 16.46 6.31 -12.67
N ALA A 351 16.54 6.38 -11.34
CA ALA A 351 17.80 6.35 -10.61
C ALA A 351 18.53 5.00 -10.77
N ILE A 352 17.77 3.90 -10.66
CA ILE A 352 18.29 2.53 -10.83
C ILE A 352 18.73 2.28 -12.28
N THR A 353 17.89 2.58 -13.27
CA THR A 353 18.25 2.35 -14.68
C THR A 353 19.42 3.21 -15.13
N ARG A 354 19.60 4.41 -14.56
CA ARG A 354 20.80 5.24 -14.73
C ARG A 354 22.04 4.60 -14.08
N LYS A 355 21.96 4.15 -12.82
CA LYS A 355 23.09 3.55 -12.08
C LYS A 355 23.67 2.33 -12.83
N TYR A 356 22.81 1.53 -13.45
CA TYR A 356 23.20 0.35 -14.22
C TYR A 356 23.31 0.59 -15.74
N GLN A 357 23.20 1.84 -16.21
CA GLN A 357 23.29 2.24 -17.62
C GLN A 357 22.35 1.44 -18.55
N VAL A 358 21.16 1.09 -18.09
CA VAL A 358 20.14 0.35 -18.85
C VAL A 358 19.26 1.30 -19.67
N VAL A 359 18.78 2.39 -19.05
CA VAL A 359 17.91 3.41 -19.69
C VAL A 359 18.07 4.76 -19.00
N PHE A 360 18.08 5.86 -19.78
CA PHE A 360 18.18 7.23 -19.29
C PHE A 360 16.81 7.95 -19.34
N CYS A 361 16.06 7.93 -18.24
CA CYS A 361 14.68 8.43 -18.18
C CYS A 361 14.56 9.95 -17.88
N TYR A 362 15.61 10.57 -17.32
CA TYR A 362 15.53 11.93 -16.73
C TYR A 362 15.12 13.02 -17.71
N THR A 363 15.55 12.97 -18.97
CA THR A 363 15.15 13.95 -19.99
C THR A 363 13.66 13.89 -20.33
N ILE A 364 13.06 12.69 -20.25
CA ILE A 364 11.63 12.46 -20.47
C ILE A 364 10.83 12.94 -19.26
N ILE A 365 11.28 12.62 -18.04
CA ILE A 365 10.64 13.08 -16.79
C ILE A 365 10.65 14.61 -16.71
N GLU A 366 11.80 15.24 -16.98
CA GLU A 366 11.93 16.70 -16.98
C GLU A 366 11.04 17.36 -18.04
N ARG A 367 10.92 16.77 -19.23
CA ARG A 367 9.98 17.21 -20.27
C ARG A 367 8.53 17.06 -19.80
N ASN A 368 8.18 15.98 -19.11
CA ASN A 368 6.84 15.74 -18.60
C ASN A 368 6.47 16.80 -17.55
N ASN A 369 7.36 17.08 -16.60
CA ASN A 369 7.17 18.10 -15.57
C ASN A 369 6.90 19.48 -16.19
N ARG A 370 7.68 19.88 -17.20
CA ARG A 370 7.47 21.16 -17.93
C ARG A 370 6.17 21.23 -18.72
N GLN A 371 5.58 20.09 -19.08
CA GLN A 371 4.26 20.03 -19.74
C GLN A 371 3.09 20.03 -18.75
N VAL A 372 3.34 19.70 -17.47
CA VAL A 372 2.37 19.84 -16.38
C VAL A 372 2.52 21.25 -15.80
N LEU A 373 2.02 22.25 -16.54
CA LEU A 373 1.82 23.57 -15.96
C LEU A 373 0.81 23.44 -14.80
N PRO A 374 1.11 23.95 -13.59
CA PRO A 374 0.17 23.90 -12.48
C PRO A 374 -1.04 24.78 -12.81
N VAL A 375 -2.12 24.16 -13.25
CA VAL A 375 -3.42 24.83 -13.37
C VAL A 375 -3.93 25.05 -11.95
N VAL A 376 -3.60 26.21 -11.39
CA VAL A 376 -4.27 26.74 -10.20
C VAL A 376 -5.74 26.88 -10.55
N ARG A 377 -6.53 25.86 -10.22
CA ARG A 377 -7.99 25.96 -10.23
C ARG A 377 -8.36 26.83 -9.04
N SER A 378 -8.50 28.12 -9.28
CA SER A 378 -9.15 29.03 -8.35
C SER A 378 -10.63 28.64 -8.20
N SER A 379 -10.91 27.62 -7.39
CA SER A 379 -12.21 27.49 -6.74
C SER A 379 -12.42 28.73 -5.88
N ALA A 380 -13.58 29.36 -6.01
CA ALA A 380 -13.94 30.48 -5.15
C ALA A 380 -14.11 29.97 -3.72
N GLY A 381 -13.17 30.36 -2.84
CA GLY A 381 -12.99 29.78 -1.51
C GLY A 381 -11.60 29.16 -1.41
N GLY A 382 -10.69 29.87 -0.75
CA GLY A 382 -9.29 29.48 -0.69
C GLY A 382 -9.03 28.35 0.29
N ASP A 383 -8.54 27.22 -0.22
CA ASP A 383 -7.29 26.65 0.27
C ASP A 383 -6.49 26.08 -0.92
N GLY A 384 -5.18 26.31 -0.92
CA GLY A 384 -4.31 26.13 -2.07
C GLY A 384 -3.73 24.71 -2.18
N VAL A 385 -4.54 23.67 -2.02
CA VAL A 385 -4.03 22.29 -2.04
C VAL A 385 -3.49 21.96 -3.43
N THR A 386 -2.18 21.83 -3.53
CA THR A 386 -1.46 21.23 -4.66
C THR A 386 -1.75 19.74 -4.70
N THR A 387 -2.93 19.40 -5.21
CA THR A 387 -3.36 18.01 -5.40
C THR A 387 -2.44 17.32 -6.41
N ASN A 388 -1.36 16.71 -5.92
CA ASN A 388 -0.58 15.68 -6.60
C ASN A 388 -1.45 14.42 -6.78
N THR A 389 -2.57 14.57 -7.50
CA THR A 389 -3.50 13.48 -7.81
C THR A 389 -2.80 12.48 -8.70
N ASN A 390 -2.31 11.44 -8.04
CA ASN A 390 -1.94 10.15 -8.59
C ASN A 390 -2.89 9.75 -9.73
N PRO A 391 -2.50 9.89 -11.02
CA PRO A 391 -3.47 9.86 -12.11
C PRO A 391 -4.16 8.51 -12.30
N LEU A 392 -3.54 7.44 -11.80
CA LEU A 392 -4.02 6.07 -11.84
C LEU A 392 -4.78 5.62 -10.59
N ASP A 393 -4.86 6.47 -9.55
CA ASP A 393 -5.20 6.04 -8.18
C ASP A 393 -4.33 4.83 -7.75
N SER A 394 -3.02 4.92 -8.03
CA SER A 394 -2.03 3.88 -7.78
C SER A 394 -2.02 3.41 -6.33
N PHE A 395 -2.57 2.23 -6.11
CA PHE A 395 -2.58 1.51 -4.84
C PHE A 395 -1.66 0.28 -4.92
N PHE A 396 -0.78 0.11 -3.93
CA PHE A 396 0.11 -1.06 -3.80
C PHE A 396 -0.40 -1.96 -2.66
N PRO A 397 -1.07 -3.09 -2.95
CA PRO A 397 -1.79 -3.84 -1.91
C PRO A 397 -0.93 -4.51 -0.85
N PHE A 398 0.38 -4.63 -1.04
CA PHE A 398 1.31 -5.17 -0.03
C PHE A 398 2.34 -4.11 0.41
N ASP A 399 1.91 -2.85 0.57
CA ASP A 399 2.68 -1.87 1.34
C ASP A 399 2.71 -2.21 2.85
N PRO A 400 3.60 -1.59 3.66
CA PRO A 400 3.99 -2.13 4.96
C PRO A 400 2.84 -2.36 5.92
N TYR A 401 2.80 -3.57 6.49
CA TYR A 401 1.73 -4.05 7.37
C TYR A 401 1.82 -3.41 8.77
N LEU A 402 0.76 -2.73 9.22
CA LEU A 402 0.80 -1.93 10.45
C LEU A 402 0.41 -2.68 11.73
N LEU A 403 -0.32 -3.78 11.63
CA LEU A 403 -0.92 -4.43 12.81
C LEU A 403 0.13 -5.24 13.59
N LYS A 404 0.30 -4.94 14.88
CA LYS A 404 1.40 -5.44 15.70
C LYS A 404 1.42 -6.96 15.91
N ARG A 405 0.33 -7.60 16.35
CA ARG A 405 0.37 -9.06 16.66
C ARG A 405 0.40 -9.91 15.41
N SER A 406 -0.46 -9.62 14.45
CA SER A 406 -0.51 -10.34 13.16
C SER A 406 0.70 -10.03 12.27
N GLY A 407 1.32 -8.85 12.42
CA GLY A 407 2.53 -8.45 11.71
C GLY A 407 3.73 -9.35 11.99
N GLN A 408 3.85 -9.88 13.22
CA GLN A 408 4.89 -10.86 13.59
C GLN A 408 4.87 -12.14 12.73
N LEU A 409 3.73 -12.48 12.12
CA LEU A 409 3.59 -13.61 11.18
C LEU A 409 3.99 -13.25 9.74
N ILE A 410 3.96 -11.96 9.40
CA ILE A 410 4.20 -11.43 8.05
C ILE A 410 5.63 -10.93 7.88
N GLU A 411 6.20 -10.27 8.89
CA GLU A 411 7.54 -9.68 8.87
C GLU A 411 8.64 -10.63 8.37
N PRO A 412 8.74 -11.91 8.80
CA PRO A 412 9.77 -12.83 8.28
C PRO A 412 9.62 -13.16 6.78
N LEU A 413 8.41 -13.00 6.25
CA LEU A 413 8.00 -13.32 4.87
C LEU A 413 8.04 -12.10 3.95
N TYR A 414 8.23 -10.90 4.52
CA TYR A 414 8.09 -9.62 3.86
C TYR A 414 9.43 -9.01 3.48
N GLN A 415 9.46 -8.29 2.36
CA GLN A 415 10.59 -7.46 1.94
C GLN A 415 10.22 -5.99 2.20
N ALA A 416 10.76 -5.45 3.30
CA ALA A 416 10.74 -4.03 3.59
C ALA A 416 11.51 -3.23 2.51
N TRP A 417 11.28 -1.92 2.48
CA TRP A 417 12.18 -1.01 1.78
C TRP A 417 13.48 -0.88 2.57
N ASP A 418 14.58 -0.56 1.89
CA ASP A 418 15.90 -0.37 2.50
C ASP A 418 16.40 1.03 2.15
N ASP A 419 16.39 1.94 3.12
CA ASP A 419 16.75 3.36 2.92
C ASP A 419 18.22 3.54 2.51
N LEU A 420 19.07 2.54 2.79
CA LEU A 420 20.43 2.51 2.27
C LEU A 420 20.42 2.41 0.74
N ALA A 421 19.41 1.81 0.12
CA ALA A 421 19.27 1.78 -1.34
C ALA A 421 19.04 3.17 -1.93
N GLU A 422 18.32 4.05 -1.25
CA GLU A 422 18.05 5.41 -1.74
C GLU A 422 19.29 6.31 -1.64
N THR A 423 20.01 6.23 -0.52
CA THR A 423 21.30 6.93 -0.32
C THR A 423 22.33 6.55 -1.39
N ASP A 424 22.35 5.28 -1.80
CA ASP A 424 23.25 4.72 -2.81
C ASP A 424 22.89 5.09 -4.27
N LEU A 425 21.73 5.72 -4.50
CA LEU A 425 21.17 6.04 -5.82
C LEU A 425 21.16 7.54 -6.15
N LEU A 426 21.18 8.38 -5.12
CA LEU A 426 21.26 9.84 -5.24
C LEU A 426 22.73 10.27 -5.49
N PRO A 427 22.98 11.31 -6.30
CA PRO A 427 24.27 12.00 -6.27
C PRO A 427 24.52 12.55 -4.86
N PRO A 428 25.77 12.62 -4.38
CA PRO A 428 26.06 13.28 -3.12
C PRO A 428 25.59 14.73 -3.19
N LYS A 429 24.55 15.06 -2.42
CA LYS A 429 24.13 16.46 -2.24
C LYS A 429 25.30 17.19 -1.60
N THR A 430 25.93 18.11 -2.33
CA THR A 430 26.85 19.08 -1.72
C THR A 430 26.08 19.82 -0.63
N ALA A 431 26.54 19.70 0.61
CA ALA A 431 25.91 20.28 1.80
C ALA A 431 26.06 21.81 1.80
N GLN A 432 25.29 22.49 0.94
CA GLN A 432 25.28 23.94 0.77
C GLN A 432 23.98 24.44 0.10
N GLN A 433 22.83 23.86 0.47
CA GLN A 433 21.50 24.40 0.11
C GLN A 433 20.38 23.92 1.05
N ALA A 434 20.66 23.93 2.35
CA ALA A 434 19.65 23.94 3.41
C ALA A 434 19.97 25.14 4.31
N GLN A 435 18.92 25.84 4.79
CA GLN A 435 18.99 27.16 5.44
C GLN A 435 19.31 28.34 4.50
N LYS A 436 18.30 28.86 3.80
CA LYS A 436 18.19 30.32 3.52
C LYS A 436 16.76 30.82 3.23
N GLU A 437 15.84 30.39 4.07
CA GLU A 437 14.52 30.95 4.38
C GLU A 437 14.48 30.80 5.93
N ASP A 438 14.32 31.81 6.79
CA ASP A 438 13.81 33.19 6.62
C ASP A 438 14.68 34.23 7.37
N GLU A 439 14.82 35.44 6.83
CA GLU A 439 14.99 36.68 7.61
C GLU A 439 14.27 37.84 6.89
N ASP A 440 13.00 38.06 7.27
CA ASP A 440 12.24 39.27 6.92
C ASP A 440 12.77 40.45 7.76
N ASP A 441 13.78 41.15 7.26
CA ASP A 441 14.41 42.28 7.95
C ASP A 441 13.54 43.55 7.84
N PHE A 442 12.55 43.62 8.73
CA PHE A 442 11.56 44.69 8.83
C PHE A 442 12.22 46.03 9.22
N LEU A 443 12.19 47.00 8.30
CA LEU A 443 12.76 48.34 8.48
C LEU A 443 12.09 49.16 9.61
N SER A 444 12.54 48.96 10.85
CA SER A 444 12.40 49.96 11.91
C SER A 444 13.51 51.01 11.78
N GLY A 445 13.15 52.23 11.36
CA GLY A 445 14.13 53.26 11.04
C GLY A 445 14.66 54.01 12.26
N GLU A 446 15.96 54.36 12.22
CA GLU A 446 16.54 55.43 13.02
C GLU A 446 17.29 56.42 12.12
N THR A 447 17.06 57.72 12.35
CA THR A 447 17.68 58.83 11.62
C THR A 447 18.98 59.29 12.26
N PRO A 448 20.05 59.53 11.49
CA PRO A 448 21.13 60.44 11.89
C PRO A 448 20.97 61.83 11.26
N HIS A 449 21.30 62.87 12.02
CA HIS A 449 21.34 64.27 11.55
C HIS A 449 22.63 64.60 10.78
N GLY A 450 22.52 65.53 9.80
CA GLY A 450 23.53 66.52 9.38
C GLY A 450 24.90 66.01 8.85
N ASP A 451 25.46 66.53 7.75
CA ASP A 451 25.59 67.96 7.49
C ASP A 451 25.93 68.29 6.01
N ALA A 452 25.76 69.57 5.65
CA ALA A 452 26.44 70.35 4.60
C ALA A 452 26.72 69.80 3.15
N MET A 453 25.92 70.33 2.21
CA MET A 453 26.38 71.26 1.14
C MET A 453 26.92 70.77 -0.23
N LEU A 454 26.09 70.99 -1.27
CA LEU A 454 26.35 71.46 -2.66
C LEU A 454 27.53 70.91 -3.51
N GLY A 455 27.23 70.39 -4.72
CA GLY A 455 28.27 70.18 -5.74
C GLY A 455 27.85 69.59 -7.11
N LEU A 456 27.26 70.43 -7.98
CA LEU A 456 27.42 70.46 -9.46
C LEU A 456 27.23 69.20 -10.36
N THR A 457 26.37 69.39 -11.37
CA THR A 457 26.24 68.66 -12.66
C THR A 457 27.51 68.86 -13.55
N PRO A 458 27.72 68.22 -14.76
CA PRO A 458 26.69 67.73 -15.71
C PRO A 458 27.01 66.57 -16.71
N SER A 459 25.97 66.22 -17.49
CA SER A 459 26.02 65.69 -18.88
C SER A 459 26.40 64.20 -19.09
N SER A 460 25.99 63.48 -20.16
CA SER A 460 25.26 63.82 -21.40
C SER A 460 24.58 62.59 -22.04
N TYR A 461 23.58 62.81 -22.93
CA TYR A 461 22.92 61.87 -23.89
C TYR A 461 22.42 60.49 -23.38
N GLY A 462 21.19 60.03 -23.64
CA GLY A 462 20.11 60.52 -24.49
C GLY A 462 19.69 59.51 -25.56
N SER A 463 18.54 58.84 -25.39
CA SER A 463 17.56 58.53 -26.46
C SER A 463 16.26 57.98 -25.87
N ASN A 464 15.13 58.46 -26.41
CA ASN A 464 13.76 58.18 -25.95
C ASN A 464 13.21 56.87 -26.55
N VAL A 465 12.25 56.23 -25.87
CA VAL A 465 10.87 56.06 -26.38
C VAL A 465 9.89 56.08 -25.19
N CYS A 466 8.82 56.87 -25.27
CA CYS A 466 7.74 56.91 -24.29
C CYS A 466 6.50 56.14 -24.78
N SER A 467 5.69 55.64 -23.83
CA SER A 467 4.24 55.42 -24.01
C SER A 467 3.53 55.56 -22.65
N PRO A 468 2.60 56.53 -22.46
CA PRO A 468 1.94 56.77 -21.18
C PRO A 468 0.47 56.27 -21.11
N ASN A 469 0.01 55.98 -19.89
CA ASN A 469 -1.30 56.28 -19.25
C ASN A 469 -2.62 56.24 -20.07
N SER A 470 -3.68 55.59 -19.58
CA SER A 470 -4.76 56.15 -18.71
C SER A 470 -5.51 57.33 -19.35
N VAL A 471 -6.85 57.47 -19.35
CA VAL A 471 -7.87 57.20 -18.32
C VAL A 471 -9.27 57.11 -18.99
N GLY A 472 -10.30 56.60 -18.28
CA GLY A 472 -11.67 57.19 -18.37
C GLY A 472 -12.81 56.35 -18.96
N SER A 473 -13.82 56.06 -18.12
CA SER A 473 -15.21 55.66 -18.47
C SER A 473 -16.12 56.93 -18.50
N PRO A 474 -17.46 56.88 -18.70
CA PRO A 474 -18.42 55.82 -19.12
C PRO A 474 -19.21 56.34 -20.39
N PRO A 475 -20.55 56.18 -20.65
CA PRO A 475 -21.59 55.28 -20.12
C PRO A 475 -22.53 54.58 -21.15
N THR A 476 -23.37 53.70 -20.59
CA THR A 476 -24.69 53.15 -21.02
C THR A 476 -25.38 53.59 -22.33
N ALA A 477 -25.81 52.62 -23.15
CA ALA A 477 -27.17 52.58 -23.73
C ALA A 477 -27.63 51.16 -24.20
N GLN A 478 -28.93 50.93 -24.08
CA GLN A 478 -29.76 49.71 -24.24
C GLN A 478 -29.80 49.02 -25.63
N HIS A 479 -30.36 47.78 -25.60
CA HIS A 479 -30.92 46.99 -26.72
C HIS A 479 -29.91 46.45 -27.76
N ARG A 480 -30.11 45.28 -28.40
CA ARG A 480 -31.34 44.52 -28.67
C ARG A 480 -31.03 43.01 -28.81
N ALA A 481 -32.02 42.14 -28.63
CA ALA A 481 -31.90 40.70 -28.91
C ALA A 481 -31.78 40.41 -30.43
N PHE A 482 -31.21 39.26 -30.81
CA PHE A 482 -31.96 38.18 -31.49
C PHE A 482 -31.18 36.86 -31.55
N LYS A 483 -31.92 35.76 -31.68
CA LYS A 483 -31.47 34.37 -31.84
C LYS A 483 -30.75 34.15 -33.18
N PHE A 484 -29.80 33.21 -33.22
CA PHE A 484 -30.05 31.87 -33.75
C PHE A 484 -29.21 30.83 -33.00
#